data_AF-A0A947X922-F1
#
_entry.id   AF-A0A947X922-F1
#
_cell.length_a   1.000
_cell.length_b   1.000
_cell.length_c   1.000
_cell.angle_alpha   90.00
_cell.angle_beta   90.00
_cell.angle_gamma   90.00
#
_symmetry.space_group_name_H-M   'P 1'
#
loop_
_entity.id
_entity.type
_entity.pdbx_description
1 polymer ?
#
loop_
_entity_poly.entity_id
_entity_poly.type
_entity_poly.pdbx_seq_one_letter_code
_entity_poly.pdbx_strand_id
1 'polypeptide(L)'
;MSKLTIQIPYPTFIENLFVFFLLRYRKKHYGFAFRRIKLLTNGPEQRYTMVDAEDYPKLSKYNWLLARNRGNKCYAVCYEGKLILHMHRMIMNAPKGKVVDHKDRNGLNNTKSNLRLATYSQNCCNRIISRPKSSKYRGVIYIKKTNKYRAGIAIKGEKIHLGCFENEEAAGRAYDKAAKELHGEFAVLNFPEQNCIRV
;
A
#
# COMPACT_ATOMS: atom_id res chain seq x y z
N MET A 1 34.61 -39.01 5.45
CA MET A 1 34.90 -38.28 4.19
C MET A 1 34.16 -36.94 4.21
N SER A 2 34.86 -35.85 4.51
CA SER A 2 34.31 -34.50 4.48
C SER A 2 34.10 -34.08 3.01
N LYS A 3 32.87 -33.66 2.65
CA LYS A 3 32.57 -33.13 1.31
C LYS A 3 33.36 -31.84 1.09
N LEU A 4 34.32 -31.87 0.17
CA LEU A 4 34.97 -30.67 -0.33
C LEU A 4 33.92 -29.82 -1.05
N THR A 5 33.56 -28.67 -0.48
CA THR A 5 32.59 -27.75 -1.09
C THR A 5 33.39 -26.64 -1.76
N ILE A 6 33.49 -26.68 -3.08
CA ILE A 6 34.16 -25.65 -3.87
C ILE A 6 33.13 -24.56 -4.18
N GLN A 7 33.36 -23.35 -3.65
CA GLN A 7 32.56 -22.17 -3.92
C GLN A 7 33.19 -21.44 -5.12
N ILE A 8 32.59 -21.59 -6.32
CA ILE A 8 33.02 -20.85 -7.51
C ILE A 8 32.17 -19.58 -7.60
N PRO A 9 32.76 -18.38 -7.45
CA PRO A 9 32.03 -17.14 -7.62
C PRO A 9 31.70 -16.96 -9.11
N TYR A 10 30.42 -16.75 -9.40
CA TYR A 10 29.94 -16.54 -10.75
C TYR A 10 30.13 -15.06 -11.16
N PRO A 11 30.55 -14.76 -12.40
CA PRO A 11 30.67 -13.37 -12.86
C PRO A 11 29.34 -12.61 -12.78
N THR A 12 29.38 -11.36 -12.32
CA THR A 12 28.19 -10.50 -12.13
C THR A 12 27.36 -10.32 -13.42
N PHE A 13 27.99 -10.40 -14.60
CA PHE A 13 27.26 -10.37 -15.88
C PHE A 13 26.34 -11.59 -16.06
N ILE A 14 26.77 -12.78 -15.64
CA ILE A 14 25.97 -14.01 -15.72
C ILE A 14 24.79 -13.94 -14.75
N GLU A 15 24.99 -13.41 -13.53
CA GLU A 15 23.89 -13.12 -12.60
C GLU A 15 22.86 -12.19 -13.23
N ASN A 16 23.34 -11.08 -13.81
CA ASN A 16 22.48 -10.09 -14.43
C ASN A 16 21.68 -10.70 -15.59
N LEU A 17 22.25 -11.64 -16.33
CA LEU A 17 21.57 -12.37 -17.40
C LEU A 17 20.47 -13.29 -16.85
N PHE A 18 20.76 -14.10 -15.83
CA PHE A 18 19.74 -14.93 -15.16
C PHE A 18 18.63 -14.09 -14.54
N VAL A 19 18.99 -13.02 -13.84
CA VAL A 19 18.05 -12.07 -13.24
C VAL A 19 17.19 -11.42 -14.33
N PHE A 20 17.78 -11.05 -15.47
CA PHE A 20 17.02 -10.50 -16.60
C PHE A 20 15.96 -11.48 -17.11
N PHE A 21 16.33 -12.73 -17.40
CA PHE A 21 15.38 -13.76 -17.85
C PHE A 21 14.32 -14.05 -16.80
N LEU A 22 14.69 -14.14 -15.52
CA LEU A 22 13.76 -14.33 -14.41
C LEU A 22 12.76 -13.18 -14.30
N LEU A 23 13.21 -11.93 -14.40
CA LEU A 23 12.34 -10.76 -14.31
C LEU A 23 11.40 -10.68 -15.52
N ARG A 24 11.87 -11.02 -16.72
CA ARG A 24 11.00 -11.12 -17.91
C ARG A 24 9.97 -12.24 -17.77
N TYR A 25 10.38 -13.42 -17.30
CA TYR A 25 9.48 -14.53 -17.02
C TYR A 25 8.39 -14.09 -16.04
N ARG A 26 8.78 -13.48 -14.91
CA ARG A 26 7.81 -13.03 -13.89
C ARG A 26 6.85 -11.97 -14.44
N LYS A 27 7.36 -11.00 -15.20
CA LYS A 27 6.53 -9.99 -15.85
C LYS A 27 5.57 -10.62 -16.87
N LYS A 28 6.02 -11.61 -17.65
CA LYS A 28 5.18 -12.32 -18.64
C LYS A 28 4.10 -13.18 -18.01
N HIS A 29 4.43 -13.95 -16.97
CA HIS A 29 3.51 -14.94 -16.38
C HIS A 29 2.63 -14.38 -15.26
N TYR A 30 3.13 -13.40 -14.49
CA TYR A 30 2.40 -12.83 -13.35
C TYR A 30 1.98 -11.38 -13.57
N GLY A 31 2.43 -10.74 -14.65
CA GLY A 31 2.14 -9.33 -14.93
C GLY A 31 2.96 -8.31 -14.13
N PHE A 32 3.82 -8.76 -13.21
CA PHE A 32 4.65 -7.88 -12.38
C PHE A 32 6.01 -8.49 -12.04
N ALA A 33 7.02 -7.62 -11.89
CA ALA A 33 8.36 -7.98 -11.47
C ALA A 33 8.90 -6.91 -10.52
N PHE A 34 9.31 -7.31 -9.32
CA PHE A 34 9.81 -6.40 -8.30
C PHE A 34 11.20 -6.83 -7.82
N ARG A 35 11.95 -5.86 -7.30
CA ARG A 35 13.23 -6.05 -6.63
C ARG A 35 13.16 -5.43 -5.23
N ARG A 36 14.05 -5.91 -4.35
CA ARG A 36 14.16 -5.40 -2.98
C ARG A 36 15.41 -4.53 -2.86
N ILE A 37 15.25 -3.37 -2.23
CA ILE A 37 16.36 -2.50 -1.86
C ILE A 37 16.50 -2.55 -0.34
N LYS A 38 17.73 -2.81 0.13
CA LYS A 38 18.04 -2.84 1.56
C LYS A 38 17.97 -1.43 2.13
N LEU A 39 17.33 -1.30 3.29
CA LEU A 39 17.24 -0.05 4.03
C LEU A 39 18.27 -0.04 5.16
N LEU A 40 18.88 1.11 5.36
CA LEU A 40 19.69 1.42 6.53
C LEU A 40 18.77 1.59 7.74
N THR A 41 19.08 0.84 8.79
CA THR A 41 18.32 0.79 10.04
C THR A 41 19.26 0.98 11.22
N ASN A 42 18.79 1.64 12.28
CA ASN A 42 19.57 1.81 13.51
C ASN A 42 19.61 0.54 14.39
N GLY A 43 18.82 -0.49 14.04
CA GLY A 43 18.75 -1.76 14.76
C GLY A 43 19.32 -2.93 13.94
N PRO A 44 19.50 -4.11 14.56
CA PRO A 44 20.09 -5.29 13.94
C PRO A 44 19.20 -5.91 12.85
N GLU A 45 17.91 -5.59 12.86
CA GLU A 45 16.96 -6.14 11.92
C GLU A 45 17.14 -5.56 10.51
N GLN A 46 17.36 -6.45 9.54
CA GLN A 46 17.36 -6.06 8.14
C GLN A 46 15.94 -5.69 7.70
N ARG A 47 15.81 -4.56 7.01
CA ARG A 47 14.57 -4.10 6.41
C ARG A 47 14.78 -3.83 4.93
N TYR A 48 13.73 -4.08 4.15
CA TYR A 48 13.76 -3.95 2.71
C TYR A 48 12.53 -3.18 2.24
N THR A 49 12.68 -2.46 1.15
CA THR A 49 11.57 -1.89 0.39
C THR A 49 11.45 -2.59 -0.95
N MET A 50 10.22 -2.78 -1.42
CA MET A 50 9.92 -3.37 -2.73
C MET A 50 9.72 -2.27 -3.76
N VAL A 51 10.32 -2.43 -4.93
CA VAL A 51 10.21 -1.51 -6.07
C VAL A 51 10.06 -2.31 -7.36
N ASP A 52 9.51 -1.71 -8.41
CA ASP A 52 9.51 -2.34 -9.73
C ASP A 52 10.94 -2.56 -10.23
N ALA A 53 11.12 -3.63 -11.00
CA ALA A 53 12.42 -3.99 -11.56
C ALA A 53 13.03 -2.87 -12.43
N GLU A 54 12.18 -2.08 -13.09
CA GLU A 54 12.56 -0.98 -13.98
C GLU A 54 13.10 0.23 -13.21
N ASP A 55 12.57 0.50 -12.02
CA ASP A 55 13.01 1.63 -11.19
C ASP A 55 14.24 1.29 -10.34
N TYR A 56 14.51 -0.01 -10.16
CA TYR A 56 15.62 -0.49 -9.33
C TYR A 56 16.97 0.13 -9.71
N PRO A 57 17.44 0.16 -10.98
CA PRO A 57 18.77 0.69 -11.31
C PRO A 57 18.94 2.18 -10.97
N LYS A 58 17.85 2.95 -11.00
CA LYS A 58 17.84 4.36 -10.59
C LYS A 58 17.86 4.49 -9.07
N LEU A 59 16.99 3.73 -8.39
CA LEU A 59 16.80 3.85 -6.95
C LEU A 59 17.93 3.19 -6.14
N SER A 60 18.61 2.17 -6.68
CA SER A 60 19.71 1.48 -6.00
C SER A 60 20.96 2.34 -5.81
N LYS A 61 21.03 3.51 -6.45
CA LYS A 61 22.15 4.46 -6.32
C LYS A 61 22.11 5.26 -5.01
N TYR A 62 20.97 5.28 -4.33
CA TYR A 62 20.77 6.08 -3.11
C TYR A 62 20.90 5.22 -1.85
N ASN A 63 21.38 5.85 -0.79
CA ASN A 63 21.38 5.28 0.56
C ASN A 63 20.02 5.52 1.23
N TRP A 64 19.16 4.50 1.18
CA TRP A 64 17.82 4.58 1.74
C TRP A 64 17.80 4.24 3.23
N LEU A 65 17.20 5.12 4.02
CA LEU A 65 16.97 4.98 5.46
C LEU A 65 15.51 4.62 5.73
N LEU A 66 15.30 3.85 6.79
CA LEU A 66 13.97 3.57 7.31
C LEU A 66 13.48 4.73 8.19
N ALA A 67 12.57 5.56 7.67
CA ALA A 67 11.88 6.57 8.47
C ALA A 67 10.59 6.01 9.06
N ARG A 68 10.36 6.26 10.35
CA ARG A 68 9.11 5.94 11.04
C ARG A 68 8.29 7.21 11.25
N ASN A 69 7.00 7.17 10.94
CA ASN A 69 6.05 8.24 11.20
C ASN A 69 5.17 7.90 12.42
N ARG A 70 4.49 8.91 12.98
CA ARG A 70 3.48 8.75 14.03
C ARG A 70 2.42 7.75 13.55
N GLY A 71 2.27 6.64 14.29
CA GLY A 71 1.32 5.56 13.96
C GLY A 71 1.93 4.33 13.26
N ASN A 72 3.19 3.99 13.52
CA ASN A 72 3.88 2.79 13.02
C ASN A 72 4.08 2.69 11.49
N LYS A 73 3.69 3.71 10.72
CA LYS A 73 3.98 3.73 9.28
C LYS A 73 5.47 3.94 9.04
N CYS A 74 6.05 3.08 8.21
CA CYS A 74 7.45 3.15 7.81
C CYS A 74 7.57 3.55 6.34
N TYR A 75 8.55 4.38 6.02
CA TYR A 75 8.84 4.82 4.65
C TYR A 75 10.34 4.71 4.36
N ALA A 76 10.68 4.46 3.11
CA ALA A 76 12.04 4.61 2.61
C ALA A 76 12.30 6.08 2.28
N VAL A 77 13.31 6.67 2.92
CA VAL A 77 13.75 8.05 2.69
C VAL A 77 15.24 8.14 2.42
N CYS A 78 15.67 9.13 1.66
CA CYS A 78 17.07 9.50 1.53
C CYS A 78 17.21 11.01 1.71
N TYR A 79 18.44 11.47 1.88
CA TYR A 79 18.76 12.89 2.05
C TYR A 79 19.55 13.38 0.86
N GLU A 80 19.17 14.54 0.33
CA GLU A 80 19.94 15.30 -0.65
C GLU A 80 20.22 16.67 -0.04
N GLY A 81 21.42 16.83 0.53
CA GLY A 81 21.75 17.96 1.40
C GLY A 81 20.81 18.03 2.60
N LYS A 82 20.04 19.12 2.71
CA LYS A 82 19.04 19.33 3.78
C LYS A 82 17.64 18.82 3.42
N LEU A 83 17.43 18.34 2.18
CA LEU A 83 16.12 17.91 1.71
C LEU A 83 15.90 16.41 2.00
N ILE A 84 14.74 16.08 2.57
CA ILE A 84 14.28 14.70 2.74
C ILE A 84 13.51 14.29 1.49
N LEU A 85 14.01 13.26 0.81
CA LEU A 85 13.37 12.66 -0.35
C LEU A 85 12.70 11.34 0.02
N HIS A 86 11.43 11.19 -0.33
CA HIS A 86 10.69 9.96 -0.13
C HIS A 86 10.68 9.11 -1.40
N MET A 87 10.98 7.81 -1.28
CA MET A 87 11.03 6.89 -2.43
C MET A 87 9.73 6.89 -3.25
N HIS A 88 8.59 6.73 -2.58
CA HIS A 88 7.27 6.71 -3.24
C HIS A 88 6.96 8.00 -4.02
N ARG A 89 7.46 9.17 -3.57
CA ARG A 89 7.29 10.43 -4.29
C ARG A 89 8.19 10.53 -5.52
N MET A 90 9.42 10.02 -5.43
CA MET A 90 10.37 9.98 -6.54
C MET A 90 9.88 9.05 -7.66
N ILE A 91 9.30 7.90 -7.32
CA ILE A 91 8.76 6.95 -8.30
C ILE A 91 7.58 7.55 -9.06
N MET A 92 6.69 8.24 -8.36
CA MET A 92 5.47 8.82 -8.94
C MET A 92 5.67 10.21 -9.55
N ASN A 93 6.88 10.79 -9.48
CA ASN A 93 7.16 12.20 -9.85
C ASN A 93 6.08 13.14 -9.30
N ALA A 94 5.76 12.99 -8.01
CA ALA A 94 4.56 13.58 -7.43
C ALA A 94 4.62 15.12 -7.37
N PRO A 95 3.67 15.84 -7.98
CA PRO A 95 3.67 17.30 -7.98
C PRO A 95 3.46 17.85 -6.56
N LYS A 96 3.84 19.12 -6.37
CA LYS A 96 3.60 19.85 -5.12
C LYS A 96 2.09 19.90 -4.84
N GLY A 97 1.69 19.69 -3.59
CA GLY A 97 0.28 19.67 -3.16
C GLY A 97 -0.46 18.34 -3.36
N LYS A 98 0.13 17.36 -4.07
CA LYS A 98 -0.39 15.99 -4.10
C LYS A 98 0.36 15.09 -3.12
N VAL A 99 -0.36 14.11 -2.57
CA VAL A 99 0.22 13.02 -1.79
C VAL A 99 0.24 11.76 -2.64
N VAL A 100 1.11 10.81 -2.27
CA VAL A 100 1.16 9.50 -2.90
C VAL A 100 0.65 8.50 -1.87
N ASP A 101 -0.48 7.86 -2.17
CA ASP A 101 -1.12 6.86 -1.32
C ASP A 101 -0.63 5.46 -1.69
N HIS A 102 -0.41 4.63 -0.66
CA HIS A 102 -0.08 3.22 -0.79
C HIS A 102 -1.38 2.42 -0.66
N LYS A 103 -1.86 1.79 -1.74
CA LYS A 103 -3.14 1.05 -1.76
C LYS A 103 -3.20 0.01 -0.63
N ASP A 104 -2.11 -0.73 -0.42
CA ASP A 104 -1.97 -1.74 0.64
C ASP A 104 -1.64 -1.17 2.05
N ARG A 105 -1.44 0.14 2.17
CA ARG A 105 -1.05 0.88 3.38
C ARG A 105 0.34 0.53 3.92
N ASN A 106 1.13 -0.24 3.18
CA ASN A 106 2.50 -0.57 3.50
C ASN A 106 3.45 0.44 2.84
N GLY A 107 3.97 1.38 3.62
CA GLY A 107 4.88 2.42 3.12
C GLY A 107 6.25 1.93 2.62
N LEU A 108 6.55 0.63 2.77
CA LEU A 108 7.73 -0.03 2.20
C LEU A 108 7.43 -0.78 0.89
N ASN A 109 6.16 -0.91 0.48
CA ASN A 109 5.79 -1.43 -0.81
C ASN A 109 5.65 -0.29 -1.83
N ASN A 110 6.76 0.04 -2.49
CA ASN A 110 6.86 1.16 -3.43
C ASN A 110 6.72 0.74 -4.90
N THR A 111 6.03 -0.37 -5.19
CA THR A 111 5.70 -0.73 -6.58
C THR A 111 4.67 0.25 -7.16
N LYS A 112 4.85 0.66 -8.41
CA LYS A 112 3.94 1.56 -9.15
C LYS A 112 2.50 1.08 -9.13
N SER A 113 2.26 -0.23 -9.19
CA SER A 113 0.91 -0.80 -9.08
C SER A 113 0.25 -0.55 -7.72
N ASN A 114 1.05 -0.44 -6.65
CA ASN A 114 0.58 -0.17 -5.29
C ASN A 114 0.49 1.34 -4.99
N LEU A 115 1.20 2.18 -5.73
CA LEU A 115 1.20 3.63 -5.54
C LEU A 115 0.10 4.30 -6.37
N ARG A 116 -0.43 5.41 -5.88
CA ARG A 116 -1.34 6.30 -6.64
C ARG A 116 -1.25 7.74 -6.16
N LEU A 117 -1.40 8.69 -7.08
CA LEU A 117 -1.51 10.11 -6.73
C LEU A 117 -2.88 10.39 -6.10
N ALA A 118 -2.89 11.03 -4.96
CA ALA A 118 -4.11 11.32 -4.22
C ALA A 118 -4.14 12.76 -3.71
N THR A 119 -5.33 13.27 -3.48
CA THR A 119 -5.56 14.39 -2.57
C THR A 119 -5.47 13.92 -1.12
N TYR A 120 -5.31 14.86 -0.18
CA TYR A 120 -5.34 14.53 1.25
C TYR A 120 -6.63 13.81 1.65
N SER A 121 -7.79 14.27 1.15
CA SER A 121 -9.09 13.66 1.44
C SER A 121 -9.18 12.21 0.94
N GLN A 122 -8.74 11.96 -0.30
CA GLN A 122 -8.69 10.61 -0.88
C GLN A 122 -7.76 9.67 -0.09
N ASN A 123 -6.57 10.16 0.29
CA ASN A 123 -5.64 9.39 1.12
C ASN A 123 -6.22 9.09 2.53
N CYS A 124 -7.02 10.01 3.09
CA CYS A 124 -7.73 9.77 4.35
C CYS A 124 -8.76 8.63 4.26
N CYS A 125 -9.40 8.42 3.10
CA CYS A 125 -10.30 7.29 2.89
C CYS A 125 -9.58 5.94 3.12
N ASN A 126 -8.29 5.87 2.77
CA ASN A 126 -7.47 4.66 2.97
C ASN A 126 -6.94 4.48 4.41
N ARG A 127 -7.32 5.33 5.36
CA ARG A 127 -6.87 5.20 6.75
C ARG A 127 -7.44 3.95 7.43
N ILE A 128 -6.62 3.26 8.23
CA ILE A 128 -7.08 2.15 9.10
C ILE A 128 -8.01 2.71 10.18
N ILE A 129 -9.11 2.02 10.44
CA ILE A 129 -10.03 2.35 11.54
C ILE A 129 -9.32 2.00 12.85
N SER A 130 -8.84 3.01 13.55
CA SER A 130 -8.18 2.85 14.85
C SER A 130 -9.24 2.52 15.91
N ARG A 131 -9.48 1.21 16.10
CA ARG A 131 -10.46 0.56 16.99
C ARG A 131 -11.93 0.66 16.54
N PRO A 132 -12.65 -0.47 16.38
CA PRO A 132 -14.09 -0.45 16.15
C PRO A 132 -14.77 0.07 17.43
N LYS A 133 -15.37 1.28 17.37
CA LYS A 133 -16.06 1.85 18.55
C LYS A 133 -17.35 1.09 18.88
N SER A 134 -18.01 0.56 17.86
CA SER A 134 -19.34 -0.09 17.98
C SER A 134 -19.65 -1.11 16.88
N SER A 135 -18.81 -1.24 15.86
CA SER A 135 -18.98 -2.13 14.72
C SER A 135 -17.64 -2.44 14.09
N LYS A 136 -17.47 -3.65 13.55
CA LYS A 136 -16.27 -4.05 12.80
C LYS A 136 -16.22 -3.45 11.39
N TYR A 137 -17.37 -3.01 10.83
CA TYR A 137 -17.45 -2.47 9.49
C TYR A 137 -17.25 -0.95 9.45
N ARG A 138 -16.54 -0.49 8.42
CA ARG A 138 -16.33 0.92 8.10
C ARG A 138 -17.66 1.62 7.86
N GLY A 139 -17.79 2.81 8.44
CA GLY A 139 -18.96 3.66 8.28
C GLY A 139 -20.20 3.16 9.01
N VAL A 140 -20.09 2.10 9.81
CA VAL A 140 -21.20 1.52 10.56
C VAL A 140 -21.08 1.87 12.04
N ILE A 141 -22.19 2.29 12.64
CA ILE A 141 -22.30 2.60 14.07
C ILE A 141 -23.53 1.91 14.64
N TYR A 142 -23.38 1.17 15.74
CA TYR A 142 -24.52 0.60 16.46
C TYR A 142 -25.19 1.65 17.33
N ILE A 143 -26.51 1.79 17.18
CA ILE A 143 -27.34 2.73 17.93
C ILE A 143 -28.14 1.94 18.97
N LYS A 144 -27.70 2.00 20.23
CA LYS A 144 -28.33 1.31 21.36
C LYS A 144 -29.81 1.69 21.56
N LYS A 145 -30.18 2.95 21.30
CA LYS A 145 -31.56 3.43 21.50
C LYS A 145 -32.59 2.73 20.62
N THR A 146 -32.19 2.35 19.41
CA THR A 146 -33.08 1.74 18.41
C THR A 146 -32.73 0.29 18.13
N ASN A 147 -31.69 -0.25 18.79
CA ASN A 147 -31.09 -1.55 18.49
C ASN A 147 -30.79 -1.78 16.99
N LYS A 148 -30.36 -0.72 16.28
CA LYS A 148 -30.09 -0.75 14.83
C LYS A 148 -28.68 -0.27 14.50
N TYR A 149 -28.17 -0.70 13.35
CA TYR A 149 -26.91 -0.27 12.77
C TYR A 149 -27.14 0.85 11.77
N ARG A 150 -26.54 2.01 12.02
CA ARG A 150 -26.56 3.14 11.09
C ARG A 150 -25.33 3.10 10.19
N ALA A 151 -25.55 3.17 8.88
CA ALA A 151 -24.49 3.38 7.90
C ALA A 151 -24.39 4.87 7.53
N GLY A 152 -23.16 5.34 7.35
CA GLY A 152 -22.88 6.69 6.89
C GLY A 152 -21.50 6.82 6.26
N ILE A 153 -21.37 7.76 5.35
CA ILE A 153 -20.13 8.05 4.62
C ILE A 153 -19.85 9.54 4.68
N ALA A 154 -18.58 9.94 4.61
CA ALA A 154 -18.20 11.34 4.59
C ALA A 154 -17.48 11.66 3.28
N ILE A 155 -17.90 12.73 2.60
CA ILE A 155 -17.27 13.23 1.39
C ILE A 155 -17.08 14.74 1.51
N LYS A 156 -15.88 15.24 1.22
CA LYS A 156 -15.53 16.68 1.30
C LYS A 156 -15.91 17.37 2.63
N GLY A 157 -15.98 16.61 3.73
CA GLY A 157 -16.33 17.11 5.07
C GLY A 157 -17.81 16.93 5.44
N GLU A 158 -18.68 16.63 4.49
CA GLU A 158 -20.11 16.40 4.72
C GLU A 158 -20.39 14.95 5.03
N LYS A 159 -21.28 14.70 6.00
CA LYS A 159 -21.70 13.35 6.39
C LYS A 159 -23.02 13.01 5.71
N ILE A 160 -23.03 11.95 4.93
CA ILE A 160 -24.20 11.41 4.25
C ILE A 160 -24.72 10.22 5.06
N HIS A 161 -26.02 10.26 5.39
CA HIS A 161 -26.71 9.14 6.01
C HIS A 161 -27.17 8.15 4.94
N LEU A 162 -26.78 6.89 5.07
CA LEU A 162 -27.10 5.84 4.10
C LEU A 162 -28.27 4.96 4.53
N GLY A 163 -28.76 5.13 5.76
CA GLY A 163 -29.87 4.35 6.33
C GLY A 163 -29.53 3.68 7.66
N CYS A 164 -30.57 3.08 8.24
CA CYS A 164 -30.52 2.29 9.46
C CYS A 164 -30.99 0.86 9.15
N PHE A 165 -30.22 -0.13 9.61
CA PHE A 165 -30.38 -1.53 9.28
C PHE A 165 -30.43 -2.36 10.56
N GLU A 166 -31.12 -3.49 10.53
CA GLU A 166 -31.16 -4.42 11.67
C GLU A 166 -29.86 -5.23 11.76
N ASN A 167 -29.25 -5.50 10.61
CA ASN A 167 -28.03 -6.31 10.50
C ASN A 167 -26.80 -5.44 10.27
N GLU A 168 -25.73 -5.71 11.02
CA GLU A 168 -24.44 -5.03 10.90
C GLU A 168 -23.86 -5.16 9.47
N GLU A 169 -24.01 -6.34 8.86
CA GLU A 169 -23.53 -6.62 7.51
C GLU A 169 -24.30 -5.85 6.43
N ALA A 170 -25.62 -5.70 6.61
CA ALA A 170 -26.44 -4.94 5.67
C ALA A 170 -26.02 -3.46 5.66
N ALA A 171 -25.76 -2.90 6.83
CA ALA A 171 -25.18 -1.56 6.97
C ALA A 171 -23.79 -1.46 6.31
N GLY A 172 -22.94 -2.49 6.47
CA GLY A 172 -21.63 -2.55 5.82
C GLY A 172 -21.71 -2.63 4.28
N ARG A 173 -22.65 -3.40 3.73
CA ARG A 173 -22.88 -3.50 2.28
C ARG A 173 -23.45 -2.19 1.71
N ALA A 174 -24.33 -1.51 2.45
CA ALA A 174 -24.81 -0.18 2.07
C ALA A 174 -23.66 0.85 2.03
N TYR A 175 -22.74 0.79 2.99
CA TYR A 175 -21.51 1.59 2.95
C TYR A 175 -20.66 1.27 1.73
N ASP A 176 -20.43 0.00 1.42
CA ASP A 176 -19.59 -0.41 0.29
C ASP A 176 -20.14 0.06 -1.05
N LYS A 177 -21.47 -0.03 -1.24
CA LYS A 177 -22.14 0.52 -2.43
C LYS A 177 -21.87 2.02 -2.57
N ALA A 178 -22.11 2.79 -1.51
CA ALA A 178 -21.87 4.23 -1.50
C ALA A 178 -20.38 4.56 -1.68
N ALA A 179 -19.47 3.77 -1.09
CA ALA A 179 -18.03 3.98 -1.24
C ALA A 179 -17.56 3.75 -2.69
N LYS A 180 -18.07 2.72 -3.37
CA LYS A 180 -17.79 2.48 -4.80
C LYS A 180 -18.23 3.67 -5.65
N GLU A 181 -19.45 4.18 -5.42
CA GLU A 181 -20.03 5.29 -6.18
C GLU A 181 -19.32 6.63 -5.89
N LEU A 182 -19.02 6.92 -4.61
CA LEU A 182 -18.55 8.23 -4.17
C LEU A 182 -17.03 8.38 -4.11
N HIS A 183 -16.28 7.29 -3.89
CA HIS A 183 -14.82 7.32 -3.77
C HIS A 183 -14.10 6.65 -4.94
N GLY A 184 -14.82 5.94 -5.80
CA GLY A 184 -14.29 5.32 -7.02
C GLY A 184 -13.08 4.45 -6.72
N GLU A 185 -11.95 4.73 -7.38
CA GLU A 185 -10.70 3.99 -7.18
C GLU A 185 -10.17 4.03 -5.73
N PHE A 186 -10.51 5.07 -4.95
CA PHE A 186 -10.09 5.24 -3.55
C PHE A 186 -11.02 4.55 -2.55
N ALA A 187 -12.07 3.88 -3.02
CA ALA A 187 -13.00 3.16 -2.17
C ALA A 187 -12.28 2.06 -1.38
N VAL A 188 -12.49 2.06 -0.06
CA VAL A 188 -12.09 0.97 0.82
C VAL A 188 -13.37 0.25 1.24
N LEU A 189 -13.51 -0.98 0.74
CA LEU A 189 -14.68 -1.81 0.97
C LEU A 189 -14.50 -2.68 2.21
N ASN A 190 -15.62 -2.98 2.86
CA ASN A 190 -15.74 -3.97 3.91
C ASN A 190 -15.74 -5.40 3.33
N PHE A 191 -16.31 -5.58 2.14
CA PHE A 191 -16.49 -6.86 1.45
C PHE A 191 -15.82 -6.85 0.05
N PRO A 192 -14.49 -6.99 -0.03
CA PRO A 192 -13.77 -6.90 -1.31
C PRO A 192 -13.95 -8.12 -2.24
N GLU A 193 -14.34 -9.28 -1.72
CA GLU A 193 -14.31 -10.56 -2.46
C GLU A 193 -15.57 -10.89 -3.29
N GLN A 194 -16.62 -10.07 -3.24
CA GLN A 194 -17.91 -10.38 -3.91
C GLN A 194 -18.00 -9.91 -5.37
N ASN A 195 -16.90 -9.43 -5.96
CA ASN A 195 -16.85 -8.99 -7.36
C ASN A 195 -16.15 -9.99 -8.31
N CYS A 196 -15.80 -11.20 -7.85
CA CYS A 196 -15.35 -12.26 -8.75
C CYS A 196 -16.57 -12.87 -9.44
N ILE A 197 -16.89 -12.39 -10.64
CA ILE A 197 -17.61 -13.21 -11.62
C ILE A 197 -16.73 -14.45 -11.81
N ARG A 198 -17.18 -15.59 -11.29
CA ARG A 198 -16.65 -16.89 -11.70
C ARG A 198 -17.02 -17.02 -13.18
N VAL A 199 -16.04 -16.80 -14.06
CA VAL A 199 -16.09 -17.27 -15.44
C VAL A 199 -15.40 -18.62 -15.48
#